data_AF-A0A4U0QJY8-F1
#
_entry.id   AF-A0A4U0QJY8-F1
#
_cell.length_a   1.000
_cell.length_b   1.000
_cell.length_c   1.000
_cell.angle_alpha   90.00
_cell.angle_beta   90.00
_cell.angle_gamma   90.00
#
_symmetry.space_group_name_H-M   'P 1'
#
loop_
_entity.id
_entity.type
_entity.pdbx_description
1 polymer ?
#
loop_
_entity_poly.entity_id
_entity_poly.type
_entity_poly.pdbx_seq_one_letter_code
_entity_poly.pdbx_strand_id
1 'polypeptide(L)'
;MLHVVDPEVSAALVLGDGGTEPPVMTEWLDARQPADAVRPEMLIRKGEPHTEILAAAEAGDHDLIVLGASRSRGPLAGLLGTTIQRVLRGSTRPVLSVRQQPQGPYRRVLIASDLSDPADLAAQTALWLGVLDSARIRLVHATGGDAAAAADTAPEAGLRALAARLDPVPSDRIEVSVLLAVC
;
A
#
# COMPACT_ATOMS: atom_id res chain seq x y z
N MET A 1 -8.80 8.08 6.43
CA MET A 1 -9.37 7.46 5.19
C MET A 1 -9.36 8.51 4.10
N LEU A 2 -8.70 8.26 2.96
CA LEU A 2 -8.68 9.23 1.86
C LEU A 2 -9.89 9.03 0.94
N HIS A 3 -10.64 10.10 0.70
CA HIS A 3 -11.68 10.14 -0.31
C HIS A 3 -11.33 11.21 -1.35
N VAL A 4 -11.20 10.81 -2.62
CA VAL A 4 -11.10 11.76 -3.73
C VAL A 4 -12.50 12.01 -4.24
N VAL A 5 -12.94 13.26 -4.16
CA VAL A 5 -14.26 13.65 -4.64
C VAL A 5 -14.13 14.12 -6.09
N ASP A 6 -15.04 13.68 -6.94
CA ASP A 6 -15.08 14.05 -8.36
C ASP A 6 -15.23 15.58 -8.50
N PRO A 7 -14.52 16.23 -9.44
CA PRO A 7 -14.70 17.65 -9.73
C PRO A 7 -16.17 18.04 -10.04
N GLU A 8 -17.02 17.11 -10.45
CA GLU A 8 -18.46 17.35 -10.67
C GLU A 8 -19.28 17.47 -9.38
N VAL A 9 -18.75 17.02 -8.24
CA VAL A 9 -19.39 17.23 -6.93
C VAL A 9 -18.99 18.61 -6.42
N SER A 10 -20.00 19.46 -6.17
CA SER A 10 -19.77 20.84 -5.74
C SER A 10 -18.85 20.91 -4.52
N ALA A 11 -17.78 21.71 -4.64
CA ALA A 11 -16.87 21.97 -3.54
C ALA A 11 -17.60 22.51 -2.30
N ALA A 12 -18.75 23.17 -2.46
CA ALA A 12 -19.58 23.64 -1.33
C ALA A 12 -20.19 22.49 -0.51
N LEU A 13 -20.53 21.35 -1.15
CA LEU A 13 -21.03 20.16 -0.45
C LEU A 13 -19.91 19.43 0.33
N VAL A 14 -18.65 19.66 -0.04
CA VAL A 14 -17.47 18.93 0.46
C VAL A 14 -16.59 19.79 1.36
N LEU A 15 -16.65 21.12 1.26
CA LEU A 15 -15.87 22.04 2.10
C LEU A 15 -16.73 22.75 3.15
N GLY A 16 -18.06 22.66 3.02
CA GLY A 16 -19.00 23.47 3.81
C GLY A 16 -18.87 24.96 3.51
N ASP A 17 -19.77 25.77 4.09
CA ASP A 17 -19.63 27.22 4.12
C ASP A 17 -18.69 27.60 5.28
N GLY A 18 -17.42 27.87 4.99
CA GLY A 18 -16.55 28.66 5.88
C GLY A 18 -16.15 28.00 7.21
N GLY A 19 -15.57 26.80 7.19
CA GLY A 19 -14.82 26.25 8.33
C GLY A 19 -15.61 25.33 9.27
N THR A 20 -16.81 24.90 8.88
CA THR A 20 -17.49 23.77 9.51
C THR A 20 -17.15 22.48 8.76
N GLU A 21 -16.85 21.41 9.50
CA GLU A 21 -16.70 20.07 8.93
C GLU A 21 -17.92 19.73 8.06
N PRO A 22 -17.74 19.21 6.83
CA PRO A 22 -18.87 18.95 5.94
C PRO A 22 -19.74 17.86 6.58
N PRO A 23 -21.02 18.15 6.89
CA PRO A 23 -21.86 17.22 7.64
C PRO A 23 -22.00 15.86 6.96
N VAL A 24 -21.97 15.84 5.62
CA VAL A 24 -22.05 14.60 4.83
C VAL A 24 -20.89 13.64 5.08
N MET A 25 -19.67 14.15 5.29
CA MET A 25 -18.49 13.28 5.47
C MET A 25 -18.43 12.77 6.90
N THR A 26 -18.77 13.61 7.88
CA THR A 26 -18.84 13.23 9.29
C THR A 26 -19.94 12.18 9.52
N GLU A 27 -21.14 12.38 8.97
CA GLU A 27 -22.22 11.38 9.03
C GLU A 27 -21.83 10.08 8.33
N TRP A 28 -21.14 10.14 7.18
CA TRP A 28 -20.68 8.95 6.47
C TRP A 28 -19.65 8.17 7.28
N LEU A 29 -18.75 8.87 7.98
CA LEU A 29 -17.73 8.30 8.85
C LEU A 29 -18.35 7.68 10.10
N ASP A 30 -19.26 8.38 10.78
CA ASP A 30 -19.95 7.89 11.98
C ASP A 30 -20.80 6.65 11.67
N ALA A 31 -21.43 6.58 10.50
CA ALA A 31 -22.22 5.42 10.08
C ALA A 31 -21.40 4.16 9.76
N ARG A 32 -20.07 4.28 9.60
CA ARG A 32 -19.18 3.19 9.15
C ARG A 32 -18.04 2.87 10.10
N GLN A 33 -17.80 3.71 11.10
CA GLN A 33 -16.81 3.42 12.12
C GLN A 33 -17.35 2.37 13.10
N PRO A 34 -16.62 1.29 13.36
CA PRO A 34 -16.94 0.44 14.49
C PRO A 34 -16.81 1.24 15.79
N ALA A 35 -17.58 0.85 16.81
CA ALA A 35 -17.76 1.65 18.03
C ALA A 35 -16.45 1.88 18.82
N ASP A 36 -15.41 1.09 18.55
CA ASP A 36 -14.08 1.12 19.13
C ASP A 36 -13.01 1.77 18.22
N ALA A 37 -13.40 2.30 17.05
CA ALA A 37 -12.47 2.95 16.15
C ALA A 37 -11.92 4.26 16.73
N VAL A 38 -10.62 4.50 16.50
CA VAL A 38 -10.02 5.80 16.72
C VAL A 38 -10.66 6.80 15.76
N ARG A 39 -11.15 7.93 16.30
CA ARG A 39 -11.70 9.01 15.46
C ARG A 39 -10.61 9.51 14.51
N PRO A 40 -10.84 9.48 13.19
CA PRO A 40 -9.89 10.01 12.22
C PRO A 40 -9.88 11.54 12.27
N GLU A 41 -8.69 12.13 12.12
CA GLU A 41 -8.59 13.54 11.74
C GLU A 41 -9.02 13.69 10.28
N MET A 42 -9.86 14.69 10.01
CA MET A 42 -10.35 14.96 8.67
C MET A 42 -9.58 16.12 8.05
N LEU A 43 -8.98 15.86 6.89
CA LEU A 43 -8.28 16.86 6.11
C LEU A 43 -8.88 16.97 4.72
N ILE A 44 -9.27 18.19 4.34
CA ILE A 44 -9.81 18.47 3.00
C ILE A 44 -8.88 19.42 2.28
N ARG A 45 -8.56 19.08 1.03
CA ARG A 45 -7.64 19.80 0.16
C ARG A 45 -8.22 19.89 -1.25
N LYS A 46 -7.85 20.94 -1.97
CA LYS A 46 -8.26 21.18 -3.35
C LYS A 46 -7.01 21.25 -4.23
N GLY A 47 -6.94 20.40 -5.24
CA GLY A 47 -5.82 20.34 -6.16
C GLY A 47 -5.77 19.01 -6.90
N GLU A 48 -4.63 18.75 -7.54
CA GLU A 48 -4.36 17.46 -8.16
C GLU A 48 -4.22 16.38 -7.07
N PRO A 49 -5.02 15.29 -7.07
CA PRO A 49 -5.10 14.37 -5.93
C PRO A 49 -3.75 13.82 -5.49
N HIS A 50 -2.93 13.34 -6.43
CA HIS A 50 -1.61 12.77 -6.11
C HIS A 50 -0.66 13.80 -5.48
N THR A 51 -0.70 15.05 -5.93
CA THR A 51 0.11 16.15 -5.39
C THR A 51 -0.30 16.46 -3.96
N GLU A 52 -1.61 16.63 -3.72
CA GLU A 52 -2.14 16.94 -2.38
C GLU A 52 -1.93 15.79 -1.39
N ILE A 53 -2.05 14.54 -1.83
CA ILE A 53 -1.79 13.36 -0.99
C ILE A 53 -0.33 13.34 -0.53
N LEU A 54 0.61 13.55 -1.46
CA LEU A 54 2.04 13.54 -1.15
C LEU A 54 2.42 14.71 -0.23
N ALA A 55 1.88 15.90 -0.50
CA ALA A 55 2.10 17.08 0.34
C ALA A 55 1.53 16.89 1.76
N ALA A 56 0.34 16.31 1.89
CA ALA A 56 -0.27 16.04 3.19
C ALA A 56 0.49 14.95 3.97
N ALA A 57 0.94 13.90 3.30
CA ALA A 57 1.75 12.85 3.91
C ALA A 57 3.03 13.44 4.51
N GLU A 58 3.74 14.29 3.77
CA GLU A 58 4.96 14.94 4.22
C GLU A 58 4.71 15.97 5.33
N ALA A 59 3.73 16.85 5.16
CA ALA A 59 3.46 17.93 6.11
C ALA A 59 2.99 17.43 7.49
N GLY A 60 2.29 16.29 7.52
CA GLY A 60 1.85 15.65 8.76
C GLY A 60 2.75 14.54 9.28
N ASP A 61 3.93 14.34 8.67
CA ASP A 61 4.88 13.28 9.01
C ASP A 61 4.25 11.87 9.11
N HIS A 62 3.42 11.52 8.14
CA HIS A 62 2.69 10.26 8.16
C HIS A 62 3.58 9.07 7.77
N ASP A 63 3.53 7.99 8.55
CA ASP A 63 4.36 6.80 8.31
C ASP A 63 3.84 5.88 7.20
N LEU A 64 2.57 6.04 6.78
CA LEU A 64 1.91 5.16 5.81
C LEU A 64 0.81 5.88 5.05
N ILE A 65 0.81 5.74 3.72
CA ILE A 65 -0.29 6.21 2.87
C ILE A 65 -1.19 5.03 2.51
N VAL A 66 -2.46 5.07 2.91
CA VAL A 66 -3.46 4.03 2.57
C VAL A 66 -4.41 4.54 1.50
N LEU A 67 -4.44 3.87 0.34
CA LEU A 67 -5.29 4.22 -0.80
C LEU A 67 -6.24 3.07 -1.14
N GLY A 68 -7.54 3.36 -1.21
CA GLY A 68 -8.50 2.43 -1.82
C GLY A 68 -8.29 2.35 -3.33
N ALA A 69 -8.30 1.14 -3.89
CA ALA A 69 -8.32 0.97 -5.33
C ALA A 69 -9.67 1.48 -5.88
N SER A 70 -9.62 2.42 -6.82
CA SER A 70 -10.82 2.83 -7.55
C SER A 70 -11.46 1.60 -8.18
N ARG A 71 -12.78 1.44 -8.00
CA ARG A 71 -13.55 0.37 -8.63
C ARG A 71 -13.65 0.67 -10.11
N SER A 72 -12.61 0.36 -10.89
CA SER A 72 -12.79 0.24 -12.33
C SER A 72 -13.78 -0.90 -12.57
N ARG A 73 -14.99 -0.58 -13.06
CA ARG A 73 -15.93 -1.57 -13.57
C ARG A 73 -15.60 -1.81 -15.05
N GLY A 74 -15.61 -3.07 -15.50
CA GLY A 74 -15.35 -3.44 -16.90
C GLY A 74 -13.92 -3.94 -17.17
N PRO A 75 -13.44 -3.94 -18.43
CA PRO A 75 -12.19 -4.61 -18.85
C PRO A 75 -10.90 -4.07 -18.18
N LEU A 76 -10.99 -2.95 -17.44
CA LEU A 76 -9.87 -2.33 -16.73
C LEU A 76 -9.90 -2.61 -15.21
N ALA A 77 -10.78 -3.50 -14.73
CA ALA A 77 -10.98 -3.85 -13.31
C ALA A 77 -9.74 -4.36 -12.56
N GLY A 78 -8.64 -4.63 -13.26
CA GLY A 78 -7.35 -5.03 -12.67
C GLY A 78 -6.29 -3.92 -12.58
N LEU A 79 -6.48 -2.80 -13.27
CA LEU A 79 -5.47 -1.74 -13.37
C LEU A 79 -5.41 -0.91 -12.09
N LEU A 80 -4.18 -0.61 -11.65
CA LEU A 80 -3.93 0.41 -10.64
C LEU A 80 -4.41 1.75 -11.18
N GLY A 81 -5.29 2.44 -10.44
CA GLY A 81 -5.78 3.77 -10.83
C GLY A 81 -4.62 4.76 -11.02
N THR A 82 -4.78 5.72 -11.92
CA THR A 82 -3.74 6.69 -12.28
C THR A 82 -3.23 7.49 -11.08
N THR A 83 -4.10 7.82 -10.11
CA THR A 83 -3.71 8.47 -8.85
C THR A 83 -2.78 7.58 -8.03
N ILE A 84 -3.11 6.29 -7.86
CA ILE A 84 -2.29 5.34 -7.08
C ILE A 84 -0.92 5.19 -7.73
N GLN A 85 -0.85 5.06 -9.06
CA GLN A 85 0.43 4.96 -9.77
C GLN A 85 1.30 6.20 -9.59
N ARG A 86 0.70 7.40 -9.63
CA ARG A 86 1.42 8.66 -9.40
C ARG A 86 1.92 8.78 -7.96
N VAL A 87 1.10 8.39 -6.98
CA VAL A 87 1.51 8.38 -5.57
C VAL A 87 2.64 7.35 -5.34
N LEU A 88 2.51 6.13 -5.86
CA LEU A 88 3.56 5.10 -5.75
C LEU A 88 4.92 5.55 -6.31
N ARG A 89 4.92 6.35 -7.39
CA ARG A 89 6.15 6.88 -7.99
C ARG A 89 6.74 8.08 -7.25
N GLY A 90 5.90 8.87 -6.60
CA GLY A 90 6.31 10.13 -5.96
C GLY A 90 6.45 10.05 -4.45
N SER A 91 6.04 8.96 -3.81
CA SER A 91 6.06 8.84 -2.36
C SER A 91 7.42 8.43 -1.83
N THR A 92 7.85 9.10 -0.77
CA THR A 92 8.94 8.70 0.12
C THR A 92 8.47 7.81 1.27
N ARG A 93 7.15 7.63 1.42
CA ARG A 93 6.51 6.83 2.46
C ARG A 93 5.99 5.51 1.87
N PRO A 94 5.88 4.44 2.69
CA PRO A 94 5.16 3.24 2.29
C PRO A 94 3.74 3.56 1.81
N VAL A 95 3.28 2.85 0.77
CA VAL A 95 1.93 3.01 0.21
C VAL A 95 1.21 1.66 0.23
N LEU A 96 0.10 1.59 0.97
CA LEU A 96 -0.78 0.41 1.01
C LEU A 96 -1.98 0.61 0.09
N SER A 97 -2.05 -0.16 -0.99
CA SER A 97 -3.22 -0.20 -1.88
C SER A 97 -4.22 -1.26 -1.43
N VAL A 98 -5.43 -0.83 -1.04
CA VAL A 98 -6.50 -1.71 -0.56
C VAL A 98 -7.53 -1.91 -1.66
N ARG A 99 -7.62 -3.12 -2.21
CA ARG A 99 -8.58 -3.47 -3.28
C ARG A 99 -9.92 -3.99 -2.78
N GLN A 100 -9.90 -4.73 -1.67
CA GLN A 100 -11.06 -5.44 -1.13
C GLN A 100 -11.06 -5.27 0.39
N GLN A 101 -12.24 -5.38 1.00
CA GLN A 101 -12.33 -5.43 2.46
C GLN A 101 -11.68 -6.72 2.96
N PRO A 102 -10.85 -6.66 4.03
CA PRO A 102 -10.26 -7.85 4.63
C PRO A 102 -11.36 -8.76 5.16
N GLN A 103 -11.27 -10.05 4.85
CA GLN A 103 -12.22 -11.09 5.30
C GLN A 103 -11.70 -11.85 6.54
N GLY A 104 -10.59 -11.39 7.11
CA GLY A 104 -9.85 -12.04 8.18
C GLY A 104 -8.34 -11.93 7.98
N PRO A 105 -7.53 -12.62 8.81
CA PRO A 105 -6.07 -12.59 8.73
C PRO A 105 -5.56 -13.13 7.39
N TYR A 106 -4.49 -12.51 6.87
CA TYR A 106 -3.82 -13.01 5.67
C TYR A 106 -3.17 -14.37 5.95
N ARG A 107 -3.47 -15.36 5.10
CA ARG A 107 -2.92 -16.73 5.19
C ARG A 107 -1.74 -16.96 4.26
N ARG A 108 -1.65 -16.17 3.19
CA ARG A 108 -0.60 -16.25 2.18
C ARG A 108 -0.21 -14.84 1.77
N VAL A 109 1.08 -14.55 1.81
CA VAL A 109 1.66 -13.28 1.40
C VAL A 109 2.79 -13.58 0.43
N LEU A 110 2.82 -12.84 -0.68
CA LEU A 110 3.93 -12.81 -1.62
C LEU A 110 4.66 -11.49 -1.42
N ILE A 111 5.96 -11.55 -1.12
CA ILE A 111 6.82 -10.37 -1.09
C ILE A 111 7.70 -10.46 -2.34
N ALA A 112 7.46 -9.56 -3.29
CA ALA A 112 8.34 -9.38 -4.43
C ALA A 112 9.39 -8.32 -4.04
N SER A 113 10.66 -8.68 -4.14
CA SER A 113 11.76 -7.79 -3.81
C SER A 113 12.77 -7.77 -4.94
N ASP A 114 13.11 -6.57 -5.40
CA ASP A 114 14.26 -6.30 -6.26
C ASP A 114 15.54 -6.05 -5.43
N LEU A 115 15.50 -6.33 -4.12
CA LEU A 115 16.57 -6.14 -3.14
C LEU A 115 16.99 -4.68 -2.92
N SER A 116 16.14 -3.73 -3.32
CA SER A 116 16.33 -2.31 -3.05
C SER A 116 15.85 -1.90 -1.65
N ASP A 117 16.31 -0.74 -1.16
CA ASP A 117 15.86 -0.19 0.12
C ASP A 117 14.33 0.06 0.16
N PRO A 118 13.68 0.60 -0.89
CA PRO A 118 12.21 0.70 -0.90
C PRO A 118 11.49 -0.65 -0.80
N ALA A 119 12.02 -1.71 -1.43
CA ALA A 119 11.45 -3.05 -1.33
C ALA A 119 11.60 -3.63 0.08
N ASP A 120 12.75 -3.39 0.74
CA ASP A 120 12.96 -3.76 2.14
C ASP A 120 11.99 -3.00 3.07
N LEU A 121 11.87 -1.68 2.89
CA LEU A 121 10.94 -0.86 3.65
C LEU A 121 9.49 -1.35 3.50
N ALA A 122 9.08 -1.74 2.29
CA ALA A 122 7.75 -2.30 2.06
C ALA A 122 7.55 -3.63 2.82
N ALA A 123 8.55 -4.51 2.85
CA ALA A 123 8.50 -5.77 3.58
C ALA A 123 8.43 -5.55 5.10
N GLN A 124 9.26 -4.64 5.62
CA GLN A 124 9.24 -4.25 7.03
C GLN A 124 7.91 -3.57 7.42
N THR A 125 7.33 -2.77 6.53
CA THR A 125 5.99 -2.17 6.76
C THR A 125 4.93 -3.25 6.86
N ALA A 126 4.98 -4.29 6.02
CA ALA A 126 4.04 -5.41 6.10
C ALA A 126 4.18 -6.18 7.43
N LEU A 127 5.41 -6.34 7.93
CA LEU A 127 5.67 -6.91 9.25
C LEU A 127 5.06 -6.03 10.36
N TRP A 128 5.37 -4.74 10.36
CA TRP A 128 4.88 -3.77 11.36
C TRP A 128 3.35 -3.71 11.41
N LEU A 129 2.68 -3.86 10.27
CA LEU A 129 1.21 -3.91 10.18
C LEU A 129 0.59 -5.24 10.68
N GLY A 130 1.40 -6.24 11.07
CA GLY A 130 0.92 -7.56 11.47
C GLY A 130 0.35 -8.41 10.32
N VAL A 131 0.54 -7.98 9.06
CA VAL A 131 0.07 -8.71 7.87
C VAL A 131 0.71 -10.09 7.78
N LEU A 132 1.92 -10.21 8.32
CA LEU A 132 2.73 -11.42 8.24
C LEU A 132 2.45 -12.41 9.37
N ASP A 133 1.78 -12.02 10.46
CA ASP A 133 1.66 -12.78 11.70
C ASP A 133 1.15 -14.21 11.52
N SER A 134 0.18 -14.40 10.62
CA SER A 134 -0.46 -15.70 10.33
C SER A 134 -0.27 -16.20 8.89
N ALA A 135 0.51 -15.48 8.08
CA ALA A 135 0.75 -15.81 6.68
C ALA A 135 1.93 -16.76 6.45
N ARG A 136 1.77 -17.72 5.53
CA ARG A 136 2.93 -18.28 4.83
C ARG A 136 3.44 -17.24 3.84
N ILE A 137 4.74 -16.99 3.87
CA ILE A 137 5.40 -15.96 3.08
C ILE A 137 6.17 -16.64 1.97
N ARG A 138 5.96 -16.20 0.73
CA ARG A 138 6.89 -16.48 -0.36
C ARG A 138 7.62 -15.21 -0.72
N LEU A 139 8.92 -15.20 -0.52
CA LEU A 139 9.81 -14.11 -0.84
C LEU A 139 10.46 -14.37 -2.20
N VAL A 140 10.20 -13.50 -3.16
CA VAL A 140 10.53 -13.71 -4.57
C VAL A 140 11.39 -12.58 -5.09
N HIS A 141 12.43 -12.94 -5.81
CA HIS A 141 13.19 -12.04 -6.68
C HIS A 141 13.10 -12.54 -8.11
N ALA A 142 12.87 -11.63 -9.06
CA ALA A 142 12.87 -11.95 -10.48
C ALA A 142 14.15 -11.40 -11.11
N THR A 143 14.99 -12.27 -11.66
CA THR A 143 16.15 -11.86 -12.45
C THR A 143 15.81 -11.93 -13.93
N GLY A 144 16.22 -10.93 -14.70
CA GLY A 144 16.29 -11.05 -16.14
C GLY A 144 17.60 -11.74 -16.51
N GLY A 145 17.59 -12.72 -17.41
CA GLY A 145 18.86 -13.22 -17.92
C GLY A 145 18.88 -14.55 -18.66
N ASP A 146 20.10 -14.89 -19.05
CA ASP A 146 20.54 -16.08 -19.75
C ASP A 146 21.15 -17.10 -18.77
N ALA A 147 21.90 -18.09 -19.28
CA ALA A 147 22.53 -19.12 -18.46
C ALA A 147 23.48 -18.58 -17.37
N ALA A 148 24.04 -17.37 -17.51
CA ALA A 148 24.90 -16.78 -16.49
C ALA A 148 24.09 -16.27 -15.29
N ALA A 149 22.90 -15.71 -15.52
CA ALA A 149 21.99 -15.28 -14.46
C ALA A 149 21.46 -16.47 -13.64
N ALA A 150 21.37 -17.66 -14.24
CA ALA A 150 20.97 -18.88 -13.54
C ALA A 150 22.04 -19.40 -12.56
N ALA A 151 23.32 -19.01 -12.73
CA ALA A 151 24.42 -19.38 -11.85
C ALA A 151 24.69 -18.33 -10.75
N ASP A 152 24.06 -17.16 -10.81
CA ASP A 152 24.22 -16.10 -9.83
C ASP A 152 23.44 -16.41 -8.54
N THR A 153 24.18 -16.61 -7.45
CA THR A 153 23.61 -16.88 -6.13
C THR A 153 23.37 -15.61 -5.31
N ALA A 154 23.83 -14.44 -5.76
CA ALA A 154 23.69 -13.18 -5.03
C ALA A 154 22.22 -12.82 -4.75
N PRO A 155 21.26 -13.00 -5.68
CA PRO A 155 19.85 -12.73 -5.39
C PRO A 155 19.29 -13.61 -4.28
N GLU A 156 19.63 -14.90 -4.25
CA GLU A 156 19.17 -15.81 -3.21
C GLU A 156 19.75 -15.44 -1.84
N ALA A 157 21.04 -15.08 -1.78
CA ALA A 157 21.67 -14.59 -0.56
C ALA A 157 21.00 -13.29 -0.06
N GLY A 158 20.69 -12.37 -0.97
CA GLY A 158 19.95 -11.14 -0.68
C GLY A 158 18.56 -11.41 -0.11
N LEU A 159 17.80 -12.34 -0.71
CA LEU A 159 16.48 -12.72 -0.20
C LEU A 159 16.59 -13.40 1.18
N ARG A 160 17.60 -14.23 1.43
CA ARG A 160 17.82 -14.81 2.77
C ARG A 160 18.15 -13.75 3.81
N ALA A 161 18.95 -12.75 3.46
CA ALA A 161 19.25 -11.62 4.34
C ALA A 161 17.98 -10.80 4.65
N LEU A 162 17.15 -10.53 3.65
CA LEU A 162 15.85 -9.89 3.82
C LEU A 162 14.92 -10.74 4.70
N ALA A 163 14.83 -12.05 4.48
CA ALA A 163 14.04 -12.96 5.30
C ALA A 163 14.46 -12.93 6.78
N ALA A 164 15.77 -12.84 7.06
CA ALA A 164 16.28 -12.73 8.43
C ALA A 164 15.88 -11.41 9.13
N ARG A 165 15.62 -10.34 8.38
CA ARG A 165 15.10 -9.07 8.92
C ARG A 165 13.60 -9.11 9.23
N LEU A 166 12.88 -10.15 8.80
CA LEU A 166 11.45 -10.32 9.09
C LEU A 166 11.17 -10.99 10.45
N ASP A 167 12.08 -10.88 11.42
CA ASP A 167 11.88 -11.32 12.81
C ASP A 167 10.69 -10.57 13.44
N PRO A 168 9.73 -11.24 14.11
CA PRO A 168 9.78 -12.61 14.64
C PRO A 168 9.12 -13.68 13.76
N VAL A 169 8.97 -13.48 12.45
CA VAL A 169 8.33 -14.49 11.59
C VAL A 169 9.17 -15.78 11.58
N PRO A 170 8.59 -16.94 11.92
CA PRO A 170 9.31 -18.22 11.89
C PRO A 170 9.87 -18.55 10.50
N SER A 171 11.14 -18.94 10.42
CA SER A 171 11.82 -19.18 9.14
C SER A 171 11.19 -20.32 8.32
N ASP A 172 10.53 -21.29 8.96
CA ASP A 172 9.81 -22.39 8.29
C ASP A 172 8.54 -21.90 7.56
N ARG A 173 8.09 -20.67 7.83
CA ARG A 173 7.00 -20.02 7.12
C ARG A 173 7.46 -19.14 5.96
N ILE A 174 8.76 -18.97 5.77
CA ILE A 174 9.34 -18.14 4.72
C ILE A 174 9.99 -19.05 3.67
N GLU A 175 9.39 -19.06 2.49
CA GLU A 175 9.96 -19.73 1.33
C GLU A 175 10.63 -18.69 0.43
N VAL A 176 11.93 -18.88 0.14
CA VAL A 176 12.70 -18.01 -0.75
C VAL A 176 12.72 -18.61 -2.15
N SER A 177 12.52 -17.79 -3.18
CA SER A 177 12.58 -18.24 -4.57
C SER A 177 13.16 -17.16 -5.48
N VAL A 178 14.12 -17.55 -6.33
CA VAL A 178 14.59 -16.71 -7.43
C VAL A 178 13.96 -17.22 -8.72
N LEU A 179 13.25 -16.35 -9.42
CA LEU A 179 12.59 -16.66 -10.69
C LEU A 179 13.40 -16.08 -11.84
N LEU A 180 13.69 -16.91 -12.83
CA LEU A 180 14.24 -16.46 -14.11
C LEU A 180 13.09 -15.96 -14.99
N ALA A 181 13.10 -14.67 -15.30
CA ALA A 181 12.20 -14.09 -16.28
C ALA A 181 12.82 -14.27 -17.68
N VAL A 182 12.26 -15.21 -18.46
CA VAL A 182 12.58 -15.35 -19.88
C VAL A 182 11.63 -14.43 -20.64
N CYS A 183 12.17 -13.33 -21.18
CA CYS A 183 11.44 -12.39 -22.03
C CYS A 183 11.45 -12.84 -23.49
#